data_AF-A0A6J5KEX5-F1
#
_entry.id   AF-A0A6J5KEX5-F1
#
_cell.length_a   1.000
_cell.length_b   1.000
_cell.length_c   1.000
_cell.angle_alpha   90.00
_cell.angle_beta   90.00
_cell.angle_gamma   90.00
#
_symmetry.space_group_name_H-M   'P 1'
#
loop_
_entity.id
_entity.type
_entity.pdbx_description
1 polymer ?
#
loop_
_entity_poly.entity_id
_entity_poly.type
_entity_poly.pdbx_seq_one_letter_code
_entity_poly.pdbx_strand_id
1 'polypeptide(L)'
;MPLGAWPRVTLAAIRHQFDETRLRVERGGDPADQRRLVVEKLKVEKAEIARQQQELAERSRELADSQLTLSALFAAWHAEALADNTAKGAQAVRRLFELHLLPGAGGTRVGDVSPSDIRNAVRALIEAGKISTAITLHRYTNSMFGWAGRRKPWRLLFDINPVEDVDIERMVPAGYQGWSERVLGDDEIFELRNRFQVIRNTWDFHSGPRRGIARPIPREHELAVWITLATLVRINEMCTAQWQAHVSFEKATWNHLGLAGEEPPVDHRSPLGFRAAASP
;
A
#
# COMPACT_ATOMS: atom_id res chain seq x y z
N MET A 1 -53.54 -43.19 16.64
CA MET A 1 -52.36 -43.07 15.73
C MET A 1 -52.45 -44.12 14.65
N PRO A 2 -52.10 -43.81 13.39
CA PRO A 2 -52.03 -44.82 12.34
C PRO A 2 -50.81 -45.74 12.58
N LEU A 3 -51.04 -47.05 12.71
CA LEU A 3 -50.02 -48.08 12.97
C LEU A 3 -49.34 -48.61 11.68
N GLY A 4 -49.37 -47.79 10.62
CA GLY A 4 -48.98 -48.17 9.25
C GLY A 4 -50.18 -48.26 8.30
N ALA A 5 -49.90 -48.29 7.00
CA ALA A 5 -50.91 -48.38 5.94
C ALA A 5 -50.64 -49.62 5.08
N TRP A 6 -51.60 -50.53 5.00
CA TRP A 6 -51.54 -51.66 4.07
C TRP A 6 -51.60 -51.14 2.61
N PRO A 7 -50.83 -51.71 1.66
CA PRO A 7 -49.97 -52.88 1.77
C PRO A 7 -48.50 -52.58 2.13
N ARG A 8 -48.12 -51.33 2.45
CA ARG A 8 -46.72 -50.98 2.76
C ARG A 8 -46.18 -51.69 4.00
N VAL A 9 -47.05 -52.05 4.93
CA VAL A 9 -46.75 -52.80 6.16
C VAL A 9 -47.68 -54.01 6.21
N THR A 10 -47.16 -55.18 6.61
CA THR A 10 -47.97 -56.40 6.66
C THR A 10 -49.02 -56.33 7.77
N LEU A 11 -50.18 -56.96 7.55
CA LEU A 11 -51.26 -57.05 8.54
C LEU A 11 -50.82 -57.66 9.88
N ALA A 12 -49.89 -58.63 9.83
CA ALA A 12 -49.31 -59.25 11.02
C ALA A 12 -48.50 -58.24 11.86
N ALA A 13 -47.69 -57.40 11.20
CA ALA A 13 -46.91 -56.36 11.88
C ALA A 13 -47.80 -55.27 12.48
N ILE A 14 -48.89 -54.89 11.79
CA ILE A 14 -49.87 -53.91 12.31
C ILE A 14 -50.57 -54.45 13.57
N ARG A 15 -50.97 -55.73 13.57
CA ARG A 15 -51.58 -56.39 14.74
C ARG A 15 -50.63 -56.47 15.93
N HIS A 16 -49.38 -56.88 15.69
CA HIS A 16 -48.35 -56.93 16.73
C HIS A 16 -48.12 -55.57 17.39
N GLN A 17 -47.97 -54.50 16.59
CA GLN A 17 -47.79 -53.15 17.12
C GLN A 17 -49.03 -52.63 17.87
N PHE A 18 -50.23 -53.06 17.47
CA PHE A 18 -51.46 -52.75 18.19
C PHE A 18 -51.47 -53.40 19.57
N ASP A 19 -51.18 -54.70 19.67
CA ASP A 19 -51.17 -55.45 20.92
C ASP A 19 -50.12 -54.89 21.90
N GLU A 20 -48.93 -54.55 21.41
CA GLU A 20 -47.89 -53.88 22.20
C GLU A 20 -48.32 -52.51 22.72
N THR A 21 -49.04 -51.74 21.90
CA THR A 21 -49.55 -50.42 22.31
C THR A 21 -50.66 -50.57 23.35
N ARG A 22 -51.54 -51.58 23.21
CA ARG A 22 -52.61 -51.88 24.16
C ARG A 22 -52.07 -52.28 25.53
N LEU A 23 -51.08 -53.18 25.57
CA LEU A 23 -50.39 -53.59 26.80
C LEU A 23 -49.72 -52.41 27.51
N ARG A 24 -49.20 -51.43 26.75
CA ARG A 24 -48.55 -50.23 27.30
C ARG A 24 -49.55 -49.27 27.96
N VAL A 25 -50.77 -49.17 27.40
CA VAL A 25 -51.88 -48.40 27.97
C VAL A 25 -52.49 -49.11 29.19
N GLU A 26 -52.67 -50.44 29.14
CA GLU A 26 -53.16 -51.24 30.28
C GLU A 26 -52.24 -51.15 31.51
N ARG A 27 -50.94 -50.92 31.31
CA ARG A 27 -49.95 -50.65 32.38
C ARG A 27 -49.94 -49.19 32.86
N GLY A 28 -50.88 -48.35 32.43
CA GLY A 28 -51.05 -46.97 32.87
C GLY A 28 -50.17 -45.92 32.18
N GLY A 29 -49.46 -46.29 31.10
CA GLY A 29 -48.67 -45.32 30.32
C GLY A 29 -49.45 -44.78 29.14
N ASP A 30 -49.60 -43.45 29.03
CA ASP A 30 -50.14 -42.78 27.84
C ASP A 30 -49.02 -42.56 26.79
N PRO A 31 -49.01 -43.30 25.67
CA PRO A 31 -47.99 -43.16 24.62
C PRO A 31 -48.07 -41.83 23.85
N ALA A 32 -49.23 -41.16 23.87
CA ALA A 32 -49.41 -39.88 23.21
C ALA A 32 -48.75 -38.75 24.01
N ASP A 33 -48.89 -38.76 25.34
CA ASP A 33 -48.27 -37.75 26.20
C ASP A 33 -46.75 -37.91 26.29
N GLN A 34 -46.22 -39.15 26.30
CA GLN A 34 -44.78 -39.37 26.20
C GLN A 34 -44.19 -38.82 24.89
N ARG A 35 -44.88 -38.99 23.74
CA ARG A 35 -44.45 -38.40 22.47
C ARG A 35 -44.55 -36.88 22.48
N ARG A 36 -45.59 -36.31 23.10
CA ARG A 36 -45.72 -34.85 23.27
C ARG A 36 -44.56 -34.28 24.09
N LEU A 37 -44.24 -34.88 25.23
CA LEU A 37 -43.14 -34.45 26.09
C LEU A 37 -41.78 -34.56 25.40
N VAL A 38 -41.54 -35.62 24.63
CA VAL A 38 -40.31 -35.78 23.84
C VAL A 38 -40.23 -34.72 22.73
N VAL A 39 -41.33 -34.48 22.01
CA VAL A 39 -41.41 -33.44 20.98
C VAL A 39 -41.22 -32.06 21.58
N GLU A 40 -41.76 -31.79 22.76
CA GLU A 40 -41.62 -30.52 23.47
C GLU A 40 -40.19 -30.29 23.96
N LYS A 41 -39.56 -31.30 24.57
CA LYS A 41 -38.13 -31.26 24.94
C LYS A 41 -37.24 -31.04 23.71
N LEU A 42 -37.48 -31.76 22.62
CA LEU A 42 -36.74 -31.58 21.36
C LEU A 42 -36.98 -30.19 20.73
N LYS A 43 -38.17 -29.60 20.89
CA LYS A 43 -38.44 -28.24 20.42
C LYS A 43 -37.66 -27.21 21.23
N VAL A 44 -37.63 -27.36 22.55
CA VAL A 44 -36.86 -26.47 23.45
C VAL A 44 -35.37 -26.59 23.14
N GLU A 45 -34.86 -27.81 23.02
CA GLU A 45 -33.44 -28.07 22.72
C GLU A 45 -33.04 -27.54 21.32
N LYS A 46 -33.90 -27.70 20.30
CA LYS A 46 -33.70 -27.08 18.99
C LYS A 46 -33.75 -25.56 19.03
N ALA A 47 -34.61 -24.97 19.86
CA ALA A 47 -34.68 -23.52 20.03
C ALA A 47 -33.43 -22.98 20.74
N GLU A 48 -32.90 -23.70 21.73
CA GLU A 48 -31.64 -23.40 22.43
C GLU A 48 -30.46 -23.42 21.45
N ILE A 49 -30.34 -24.48 20.65
CA ILE A 49 -29.29 -24.63 19.63
C ILE A 49 -29.40 -23.52 18.58
N ALA A 50 -30.63 -23.18 18.13
CA ALA A 50 -30.84 -22.11 17.17
C ALA A 50 -30.42 -20.73 17.73
N ARG A 51 -30.72 -20.45 19.00
CA ARG A 51 -30.26 -19.22 19.69
C ARG A 51 -28.73 -19.15 19.79
N GLN A 52 -28.10 -20.25 20.20
CA GLN A 52 -26.63 -20.32 20.28
C GLN A 52 -25.98 -20.11 18.90
N GLN A 53 -26.55 -20.70 17.84
CA GLN A 53 -26.08 -20.49 16.48
C GLN A 53 -26.24 -19.03 16.02
N GLN A 54 -27.35 -18.37 16.38
CA GLN A 54 -27.55 -16.96 16.09
C GLN A 54 -26.51 -16.08 16.80
N GLU A 55 -26.27 -16.31 18.10
CA GLU A 55 -25.29 -15.53 18.88
C GLU A 55 -23.85 -15.72 18.37
N LEU A 56 -23.49 -16.96 17.98
CA LEU A 56 -22.20 -17.23 17.34
C LEU A 56 -22.09 -16.56 15.97
N ALA A 57 -23.17 -16.55 15.19
CA ALA A 57 -23.21 -15.88 13.90
C ALA A 57 -23.07 -14.36 14.07
N GLU A 58 -23.75 -13.75 15.05
CA GLU A 58 -23.64 -12.33 15.38
C GLU A 58 -22.22 -11.97 15.81
N ARG A 59 -21.63 -12.70 16.76
CA ARG A 59 -20.23 -12.50 17.16
C ARG A 59 -19.25 -12.64 16.00
N SER A 60 -19.46 -13.62 15.11
CA SER A 60 -18.58 -13.81 13.94
C SER A 60 -18.70 -12.65 12.95
N ARG A 61 -19.90 -12.07 12.80
CA ARG A 61 -20.12 -10.86 11.98
C ARG A 61 -19.47 -9.64 12.61
N GLU A 62 -19.63 -9.43 13.90
CA GLU A 62 -18.97 -8.34 14.64
C GLU A 62 -17.45 -8.41 14.52
N LEU A 63 -16.88 -9.62 14.64
CA LEU A 63 -15.45 -9.84 14.46
C LEU A 63 -15.02 -9.53 13.02
N ALA A 64 -15.76 -10.01 12.01
CA ALA A 64 -15.46 -9.73 10.61
C ALA A 64 -15.54 -8.22 10.31
N ASP A 65 -16.54 -7.53 10.84
CA ASP A 65 -16.72 -6.09 10.71
C ASP A 65 -15.61 -5.30 11.42
N SER A 66 -15.17 -5.75 12.59
CA SER A 66 -14.06 -5.12 13.33
C SER A 66 -12.71 -5.24 12.60
N GLN A 67 -12.58 -6.19 11.68
CA GLN A 67 -11.37 -6.37 10.87
C GLN A 67 -11.34 -5.42 9.66
N LEU A 68 -12.46 -4.80 9.28
CA LEU A 68 -12.56 -3.88 8.13
C LEU A 68 -12.08 -2.46 8.47
N THR A 69 -10.87 -2.39 9.00
CA THR A 69 -10.18 -1.14 9.36
C THR A 69 -9.44 -0.52 8.18
N LEU A 70 -9.08 0.76 8.31
CA LEU A 70 -8.24 1.45 7.33
C LEU A 70 -6.88 0.77 7.15
N SER A 71 -6.29 0.21 8.22
CA SER A 71 -5.04 -0.56 8.10
C SER A 71 -5.21 -1.84 7.29
N ALA A 72 -6.33 -2.55 7.47
CA ALA A 72 -6.63 -3.74 6.69
C ALA A 72 -6.88 -3.41 5.21
N LEU A 73 -7.61 -2.33 4.95
CA LEU A 73 -7.78 -1.79 3.59
C LEU A 73 -6.43 -1.46 2.96
N PHE A 74 -5.58 -0.73 3.69
CA PHE A 74 -4.24 -0.38 3.22
C PHE A 74 -3.42 -1.64 2.90
N ALA A 75 -3.40 -2.65 3.76
CA ALA A 75 -2.66 -3.89 3.51
C ALA A 75 -3.15 -4.63 2.26
N ALA A 76 -4.47 -4.72 2.07
CA ALA A 76 -5.07 -5.38 0.90
C ALA A 76 -4.78 -4.61 -0.39
N TRP A 77 -4.95 -3.29 -0.38
CA TRP A 77 -4.65 -2.43 -1.52
C TRP A 77 -3.15 -2.44 -1.84
N HIS A 78 -2.29 -2.34 -0.83
CA HIS A 78 -0.83 -2.28 -1.02
C HIS A 78 -0.30 -3.53 -1.70
N ALA A 79 -0.79 -4.71 -1.30
CA ALA A 79 -0.38 -5.98 -1.90
C ALA A 79 -0.74 -6.09 -3.39
N GLU A 80 -1.90 -5.56 -3.81
CA GLU A 80 -2.36 -5.64 -5.20
C GLU A 80 -1.85 -4.48 -6.06
N ALA A 81 -2.05 -3.23 -5.60
CA ALA A 81 -1.77 -2.04 -6.39
C ALA A 81 -0.27 -1.76 -6.57
N LEU A 82 0.58 -2.31 -5.69
CA LEU A 82 2.03 -2.15 -5.75
C LEU A 82 2.74 -3.43 -6.19
N ALA A 83 2.01 -4.45 -6.67
CA ALA A 83 2.58 -5.72 -7.12
C ALA A 83 3.62 -5.54 -8.25
N ASP A 84 3.30 -4.68 -9.22
CA ASP A 84 4.17 -4.39 -10.37
C ASP A 84 5.22 -3.29 -10.09
N ASN A 85 5.21 -2.70 -8.88
CA ASN A 85 6.17 -1.68 -8.51
C ASN A 85 7.50 -2.29 -8.07
N THR A 86 8.58 -1.52 -8.21
CA THR A 86 9.86 -1.90 -7.61
C THR A 86 9.70 -2.05 -6.09
N ALA A 87 10.42 -3.01 -5.49
CA ALA A 87 10.38 -3.25 -4.03
C ALA A 87 10.65 -1.97 -3.21
N LYS A 88 11.58 -1.13 -3.68
CA LYS A 88 11.89 0.17 -3.07
C LYS A 88 10.72 1.15 -3.18
N GLY A 89 10.05 1.20 -4.34
CA GLY A 89 8.87 2.02 -4.56
C GLY A 89 7.70 1.60 -3.67
N ALA A 90 7.38 0.30 -3.63
CA ALA A 90 6.34 -0.24 -2.77
C ALA A 90 6.63 0.05 -1.28
N GLN A 91 7.88 -0.10 -0.84
CA GLN A 91 8.28 0.22 0.53
C GLN A 91 8.20 1.72 0.85
N ALA A 92 8.47 2.60 -0.12
CA ALA A 92 8.33 4.05 0.07
C ALA A 92 6.87 4.44 0.28
N VAL A 93 5.93 3.87 -0.49
CA VAL A 93 4.50 4.06 -0.29
C VAL A 93 4.06 3.52 1.06
N ARG A 94 4.56 2.35 1.46
CA ARG A 94 4.25 1.79 2.77
C ARG A 94 4.67 2.72 3.91
N ARG A 95 5.92 3.19 3.87
CA ARG A 95 6.47 4.11 4.87
C ARG A 95 5.69 5.43 4.91
N LEU A 96 5.20 5.93 3.78
CA LEU A 96 4.39 7.13 3.71
C LEU A 96 3.10 6.99 4.54
N PHE A 97 2.37 5.87 4.41
CA PHE A 97 1.16 5.61 5.17
C PHE A 97 1.43 5.35 6.65
N GLU A 98 2.44 4.51 6.94
CA GLU A 98 2.85 4.18 8.32
C GLU A 98 3.28 5.41 9.12
N LEU A 99 3.84 6.43 8.47
CA LEU A 99 4.28 7.66 9.14
C LEU A 99 3.18 8.71 9.27
N HIS A 100 2.25 8.78 8.31
CA HIS A 100 1.43 9.99 8.16
C HIS A 100 -0.08 9.78 8.22
N LEU A 101 -0.59 8.57 7.97
CA LEU A 101 -2.05 8.33 7.98
C LEU A 101 -2.45 7.25 8.99
N LEU A 102 -1.76 6.11 8.99
CA LEU A 102 -2.10 4.96 9.83
C LEU A 102 -1.97 5.22 11.35
N PRO A 103 -1.00 6.01 11.86
CA PRO A 103 -0.93 6.29 13.29
C PRO A 103 -2.18 6.97 13.86
N GLY A 104 -2.87 7.80 13.06
CA GLY A 104 -4.07 8.52 13.49
C GLY A 104 -5.38 7.84 13.11
N ALA A 105 -5.46 7.24 11.92
CA ALA A 105 -6.71 6.71 11.36
C ALA A 105 -6.67 5.19 11.09
N GLY A 106 -5.55 4.51 11.33
CA GLY A 106 -5.35 3.13 10.94
C GLY A 106 -6.28 2.13 11.64
N GLY A 107 -6.67 2.40 12.89
CA GLY A 107 -7.63 1.58 13.64
C GLY A 107 -9.09 1.88 13.33
N THR A 108 -9.38 2.97 12.61
CA THR A 108 -10.75 3.38 12.28
C THR A 108 -11.36 2.41 11.26
N ARG A 109 -12.63 2.03 11.44
CA ARG A 109 -13.38 1.25 10.44
C ARG A 109 -13.48 2.07 9.15
N VAL A 110 -13.33 1.44 8.00
CA VAL A 110 -13.32 2.13 6.69
C VAL A 110 -14.56 3.01 6.47
N GLY A 111 -15.74 2.56 6.92
CA GLY A 111 -16.98 3.34 6.79
C GLY A 111 -17.09 4.54 7.72
N ASP A 112 -16.27 4.59 8.77
CA ASP A 112 -16.23 5.70 9.74
C ASP A 112 -15.07 6.67 9.44
N VAL A 113 -14.25 6.40 8.40
CA VAL A 113 -13.16 7.30 8.02
C VAL A 113 -13.74 8.58 7.45
N SER A 114 -13.48 9.69 8.14
CA SER A 114 -14.00 11.00 7.76
C SER A 114 -13.03 11.74 6.83
N PRO A 115 -13.53 12.65 5.98
CA PRO A 115 -12.67 13.58 5.25
C PRO A 115 -11.76 14.42 6.16
N SER A 116 -12.18 14.68 7.41
CA SER A 116 -11.36 15.36 8.41
C SER A 116 -10.10 14.59 8.80
N ASP A 117 -10.17 13.26 8.91
CA ASP A 117 -9.00 12.45 9.29
C ASP A 117 -7.89 12.58 8.24
N ILE A 118 -8.28 12.49 6.97
CA ILE A 118 -7.38 12.64 5.82
C ILE A 118 -6.86 14.08 5.73
N ARG A 119 -7.75 15.07 5.89
CA ARG A 119 -7.39 16.49 5.85
C ARG A 119 -6.38 16.84 6.95
N ASN A 120 -6.53 16.29 8.15
CA ASN A 120 -5.62 16.53 9.26
C ASN A 120 -4.22 15.95 8.98
N ALA A 121 -4.15 14.73 8.43
CA ALA A 121 -2.89 14.11 8.02
C ALA A 121 -2.15 14.93 6.96
N VAL A 122 -2.88 15.40 5.93
CA VAL A 122 -2.33 16.26 4.86
C VAL A 122 -1.89 17.61 5.42
N ARG A 123 -2.71 18.25 6.26
CA ARG A 123 -2.41 19.55 6.87
C ARG A 123 -1.13 19.50 7.70
N ALA A 124 -0.96 18.47 8.53
CA ALA A 124 0.23 18.31 9.36
C ALA A 124 1.53 18.24 8.52
N LEU A 125 1.48 17.64 7.33
CA LEU A 125 2.61 17.62 6.40
C LEU A 125 2.91 18.99 5.79
N ILE A 126 1.86 19.73 5.41
CA ILE A 126 2.00 21.08 4.85
C ILE A 126 2.58 22.04 5.89
N GLU A 127 2.08 22.00 7.12
CA GLU A 127 2.59 22.81 8.24
C GLU A 127 4.05 22.49 8.57
N ALA A 128 4.47 21.24 8.36
CA ALA A 128 5.87 20.81 8.49
C ALA A 128 6.75 21.15 7.26
N GLY A 129 6.23 21.87 6.26
CA GLY A 129 6.93 22.22 5.02
C GLY A 129 7.11 21.06 4.02
N LYS A 130 6.47 19.90 4.26
CA LYS A 130 6.59 18.68 3.45
C LYS A 130 5.47 18.60 2.41
N ILE A 131 5.34 19.64 1.59
CA ILE A 131 4.19 19.83 0.69
C ILE A 131 4.13 18.73 -0.38
N SER A 132 5.25 18.38 -1.02
CA SER A 132 5.31 17.28 -2.00
C SER A 132 4.89 15.93 -1.39
N THR A 133 5.26 15.69 -0.14
CA THR A 133 4.85 14.49 0.61
C THR A 133 3.35 14.51 0.88
N ALA A 134 2.77 15.67 1.22
CA ALA A 134 1.33 15.83 1.43
C ALA A 134 0.52 15.51 0.17
N ILE A 135 0.95 16.05 -0.99
CA ILE A 135 0.34 15.79 -2.29
C ILE A 135 0.43 14.28 -2.63
N THR A 136 1.59 13.68 -2.39
CA THR A 136 1.80 12.25 -2.64
C THR A 136 0.92 11.38 -1.75
N LEU A 137 0.77 11.72 -0.46
CA LEU A 137 -0.11 11.02 0.48
C LEU A 137 -1.56 11.12 0.02
N HIS A 138 -2.05 12.31 -0.32
CA HIS A 138 -3.41 12.52 -0.82
C HIS A 138 -3.67 11.66 -2.06
N ARG A 139 -2.78 11.70 -3.05
CA ARG A 139 -2.90 10.91 -4.29
C ARG A 139 -3.00 9.42 -4.03
N TYR A 140 -2.14 8.85 -3.19
CA TYR A 140 -2.20 7.41 -2.89
C TYR A 140 -3.40 7.04 -2.03
N THR A 141 -3.82 7.92 -1.11
CA THR A 141 -5.04 7.71 -0.33
C THR A 141 -6.26 7.68 -1.25
N ASN A 142 -6.33 8.60 -2.22
CA ASN A 142 -7.38 8.61 -3.24
C ASN A 142 -7.36 7.33 -4.10
N SER A 143 -6.17 6.89 -4.52
CA SER A 143 -6.00 5.63 -5.26
C SER A 143 -6.49 4.41 -4.46
N MET A 144 -6.18 4.36 -3.15
CA MET A 144 -6.61 3.30 -2.25
C MET A 144 -8.14 3.24 -2.11
N PHE A 145 -8.80 4.36 -1.84
CA PHE A 145 -10.26 4.40 -1.75
C PHE A 145 -10.95 4.15 -3.10
N GLY A 146 -10.38 4.65 -4.20
CA GLY A 146 -10.86 4.33 -5.56
C GLY A 146 -10.70 2.84 -5.91
N TRP A 147 -9.68 2.16 -5.40
CA TRP A 147 -9.54 0.71 -5.50
C TRP A 147 -10.60 -0.02 -4.64
N ALA A 148 -10.84 0.48 -3.43
CA ALA A 148 -11.79 -0.10 -2.48
C ALA A 148 -13.25 0.01 -2.98
N GLY A 149 -13.62 1.13 -3.60
CA GLY A 149 -14.95 1.36 -4.19
C GLY A 149 -15.32 0.39 -5.33
N ARG A 150 -14.36 -0.42 -5.80
CA ARG A 150 -14.57 -1.43 -6.85
C ARG A 150 -14.54 -2.87 -6.34
N ARG A 151 -14.24 -3.11 -5.05
CA ARG A 151 -14.00 -4.46 -4.50
C ARG A 151 -14.79 -4.71 -3.22
N LYS A 152 -15.37 -5.92 -3.11
CA LYS A 152 -15.90 -6.41 -1.83
C LYS A 152 -14.75 -6.89 -0.93
N PRO A 153 -14.86 -6.76 0.40
CA PRO A 153 -15.98 -6.21 1.16
C PRO A 153 -16.03 -4.67 1.20
N TRP A 154 -14.95 -3.98 0.82
CA TRP A 154 -14.74 -2.54 1.05
C TRP A 154 -15.79 -1.61 0.44
N ARG A 155 -16.22 -1.90 -0.79
CA ARG A 155 -17.23 -1.11 -1.52
C ARG A 155 -18.54 -0.95 -0.75
N LEU A 156 -18.87 -1.86 0.16
CA LEU A 156 -20.12 -1.82 0.93
C LEU A 156 -20.03 -0.92 2.17
N LEU A 157 -18.84 -0.37 2.47
CA LEU A 157 -18.58 0.36 3.71
C LEU A 157 -18.72 1.88 3.55
N PHE A 158 -18.70 2.40 2.31
CA PHE A 158 -18.85 3.82 2.03
C PHE A 158 -19.53 4.02 0.67
N ASP A 159 -20.36 5.05 0.57
CA ASP A 159 -21.03 5.41 -0.68
C ASP A 159 -20.17 6.35 -1.54
N ILE A 160 -19.46 7.28 -0.89
CA ILE A 160 -18.62 8.30 -1.53
C ILE A 160 -17.21 8.17 -0.95
N ASN A 161 -16.22 8.33 -1.81
CA ASN A 161 -14.81 8.31 -1.42
C ASN A 161 -14.51 9.53 -0.51
N PRO A 162 -14.11 9.32 0.76
CA PRO A 162 -13.90 10.42 1.71
C PRO A 162 -12.74 11.35 1.33
N VAL A 163 -11.89 10.96 0.38
CA VAL A 163 -10.78 11.78 -0.12
C VAL A 163 -11.26 12.86 -1.10
N GLU A 164 -12.41 12.67 -1.75
CA GLU A 164 -12.95 13.63 -2.74
C GLU A 164 -13.28 14.99 -2.11
N ASP A 165 -13.65 15.00 -0.82
CA ASP A 165 -13.93 16.22 -0.04
C ASP A 165 -12.66 16.92 0.50
N VAL A 166 -11.47 16.40 0.15
CA VAL A 166 -10.18 16.98 0.51
C VAL A 166 -9.57 17.63 -0.73
N ASP A 167 -9.85 18.92 -0.91
CA ASP A 167 -9.26 19.74 -1.95
C ASP A 167 -7.79 20.08 -1.59
N ILE A 168 -6.87 19.26 -2.07
CA ILE A 168 -5.43 19.42 -1.86
C ILE A 168 -4.90 20.74 -2.45
N GLU A 169 -5.45 21.19 -3.58
CA GLU A 169 -4.98 22.39 -4.27
C GLU A 169 -5.22 23.65 -3.44
N ARG A 170 -6.36 23.72 -2.74
CA ARG A 170 -6.66 24.81 -1.80
C ARG A 170 -5.85 24.77 -0.51
N MET A 171 -5.32 23.61 -0.14
CA MET A 171 -4.53 23.45 1.09
C MET A 171 -3.06 23.83 0.90
N VAL A 172 -2.55 23.70 -0.34
CA VAL A 172 -1.16 24.03 -0.67
C VAL A 172 -0.98 25.56 -0.70
N PRO A 173 0.17 26.09 -0.21
CA PRO A 173 0.46 27.52 -0.29
C PRO A 173 0.40 28.06 -1.72
N ALA A 174 -0.14 29.27 -1.87
CA ALA A 174 -0.21 29.93 -3.17
C ALA A 174 1.19 30.07 -3.79
N GLY A 175 1.32 29.69 -5.07
CA GLY A 175 2.60 29.75 -5.78
C GLY A 175 3.57 28.61 -5.46
N TYR A 176 3.16 27.59 -4.71
CA TYR A 176 3.99 26.39 -4.52
C TYR A 176 4.33 25.74 -5.86
N GLN A 177 5.62 25.49 -6.07
CA GLN A 177 6.13 24.68 -7.17
C GLN A 177 6.86 23.47 -6.60
N GLY A 178 6.65 22.31 -7.22
CA GLY A 178 7.29 21.05 -6.80
C GLY A 178 8.75 20.92 -7.25
N TRP A 179 9.29 21.91 -7.93
CA TRP A 179 10.65 21.94 -8.46
C TRP A 179 11.33 23.26 -8.09
N SER A 180 12.67 23.25 -8.13
CA SER A 180 13.50 24.42 -7.90
C SER A 180 13.98 24.97 -9.25
N GLU A 181 13.74 26.26 -9.51
CA GLU A 181 14.30 26.96 -10.68
C GLU A 181 15.77 27.35 -10.49
N ARG A 182 16.27 27.32 -9.25
CA ARG A 182 17.67 27.65 -8.97
C ARG A 182 18.60 26.64 -9.66
N VAL A 183 19.46 27.15 -10.52
CA VAL A 183 20.55 26.43 -11.18
C VAL A 183 21.90 26.81 -10.56
N LEU A 184 22.91 25.96 -10.75
CA LEU A 184 24.29 26.28 -10.37
C LEU A 184 24.86 27.33 -11.32
N GLY A 185 25.40 28.41 -10.78
CA GLY A 185 26.16 29.41 -11.54
C GLY A 185 27.58 28.94 -11.85
N ASP A 186 28.23 29.57 -12.84
CA ASP A 186 29.62 29.25 -13.23
C ASP A 186 30.59 29.46 -12.06
N ASP A 187 30.41 30.54 -11.30
CA ASP A 187 31.18 30.86 -10.10
C ASP A 187 30.99 29.81 -8.99
N GLU A 188 29.77 29.30 -8.80
CA GLU A 188 29.48 28.22 -7.85
C GLU A 188 30.16 26.90 -8.26
N ILE A 189 30.25 26.62 -9.57
CA ILE A 189 30.97 25.46 -10.10
C ILE A 189 32.48 25.60 -9.84
N PHE A 190 33.04 26.80 -10.06
CA PHE A 190 34.44 27.08 -9.70
C PHE A 190 34.67 26.97 -8.19
N GLU A 191 33.75 27.47 -7.38
CA GLU A 191 33.83 27.37 -5.92
C GLU A 191 33.79 25.90 -5.47
N LEU A 192 32.90 25.09 -6.05
CA LEU A 192 32.81 23.66 -5.76
C LEU A 192 34.15 22.95 -6.03
N ARG A 193 34.78 23.21 -7.18
CA ARG A 193 36.11 22.69 -7.52
C ARG A 193 37.15 23.10 -6.48
N ASN A 194 37.19 24.38 -6.15
CA ASN A 194 38.17 24.93 -5.22
C ASN A 194 37.97 24.32 -3.82
N ARG A 195 36.73 24.14 -3.36
CA ARG A 195 36.43 23.50 -2.07
C ARG A 195 36.87 22.04 -2.03
N PHE A 196 36.66 21.25 -3.10
CA PHE A 196 37.19 19.88 -3.16
C PHE A 196 38.72 19.85 -3.05
N GLN A 197 39.41 20.74 -3.75
CA GLN A 197 40.88 20.85 -3.68
C GLN A 197 41.35 21.27 -2.28
N VAL A 198 40.73 22.28 -1.69
CA VAL A 198 41.09 22.78 -0.34
C VAL A 198 40.90 21.68 0.71
N ILE A 199 39.76 20.98 0.71
CA ILE A 199 39.49 19.91 1.68
C ILE A 199 40.50 18.77 1.51
N ARG A 200 40.79 18.35 0.28
CA ARG A 200 41.75 17.28 -0.01
C ARG A 200 43.17 17.65 0.40
N ASN A 201 43.65 18.83 0.00
CA ASN A 201 44.97 19.33 0.38
C ASN A 201 45.09 19.45 1.90
N THR A 202 44.08 20.02 2.57
CA THR A 202 44.07 20.12 4.03
C THR A 202 44.20 18.75 4.67
N TRP A 203 43.49 17.74 4.16
CA TRP A 203 43.56 16.38 4.67
C TRP A 203 44.90 15.69 4.42
N ASP A 204 45.44 15.81 3.21
CA ASP A 204 46.66 15.13 2.78
C ASP A 204 47.91 15.73 3.43
N PHE A 205 47.96 17.06 3.58
CA PHE A 205 49.09 17.78 4.17
C PHE A 205 48.96 18.02 5.69
N HIS A 206 47.83 17.66 6.32
CA HIS A 206 47.69 17.81 7.78
C HIS A 206 48.63 16.90 8.54
N SER A 207 49.43 17.51 9.42
CA SER A 207 50.29 16.82 10.37
C SER A 207 49.60 16.68 11.73
N GLY A 208 49.56 15.46 12.27
CA GLY A 208 49.00 15.17 13.59
C GLY A 208 47.54 14.67 13.57
N PRO A 209 46.84 14.70 14.72
CA PRO A 209 45.50 14.13 14.84
C PRO A 209 44.48 14.86 13.95
N ARG A 210 43.69 14.12 13.16
CA ARG A 210 42.70 14.66 12.20
C ARG A 210 41.33 15.00 12.82
N ARG A 211 41.28 15.25 14.13
CA ARG A 211 40.02 15.55 14.82
C ARG A 211 39.55 16.95 14.44
N GLY A 212 38.32 17.06 13.91
CA GLY A 212 37.74 18.33 13.46
C GLY A 212 38.07 18.73 12.01
N ILE A 213 38.82 17.90 11.28
CA ILE A 213 39.14 18.14 9.86
C ILE A 213 38.11 17.43 8.99
N ALA A 214 37.56 18.15 8.02
CA ALA A 214 36.65 17.56 7.04
C ALA A 214 37.36 16.46 6.24
N ARG A 215 36.76 15.27 6.21
CA ARG A 215 37.26 14.18 5.37
C ARG A 215 36.93 14.47 3.90
N PRO A 216 37.90 14.41 2.98
CA PRO A 216 37.61 14.57 1.56
C PRO A 216 36.72 13.42 1.08
N ILE A 217 35.84 13.73 0.13
CA ILE A 217 35.06 12.69 -0.53
C ILE A 217 35.99 11.79 -1.37
N PRO A 218 35.68 10.49 -1.49
CA PRO A 218 36.41 9.61 -2.39
C PRO A 218 36.50 10.16 -3.81
N ARG A 219 37.61 9.88 -4.49
CA ARG A 219 37.92 10.47 -5.80
C ARG A 219 36.89 10.08 -6.86
N GLU A 220 36.35 8.88 -6.75
CA GLU A 220 35.29 8.34 -7.58
C GLU A 220 34.03 9.22 -7.54
N HIS A 221 33.67 9.72 -6.36
CA HIS A 221 32.51 10.61 -6.21
C HIS A 221 32.77 12.02 -6.76
N GLU A 222 34.00 12.54 -6.66
CA GLU A 222 34.35 13.81 -7.32
C GLU A 222 34.24 13.67 -8.84
N LEU A 223 34.80 12.60 -9.41
CA LEU A 223 34.72 12.32 -10.84
C LEU A 223 33.26 12.15 -11.28
N ALA A 224 32.45 11.45 -10.49
CA ALA A 224 31.02 11.30 -10.75
C ALA A 224 30.28 12.65 -10.81
N VAL A 225 30.60 13.59 -9.90
CA VAL A 225 30.06 14.97 -9.95
C VAL A 225 30.46 15.66 -11.25
N TRP A 226 31.74 15.60 -11.63
CA TRP A 226 32.22 16.25 -12.86
C TRP A 226 31.62 15.65 -14.12
N ILE A 227 31.50 14.32 -14.19
CA ILE A 227 30.83 13.64 -15.29
C ILE A 227 29.37 14.08 -15.36
N THR A 228 28.66 14.10 -14.23
CA THR A 228 27.25 14.53 -14.17
C THR A 228 27.07 15.98 -14.61
N LEU A 229 27.98 16.89 -14.22
CA LEU A 229 27.92 18.29 -14.65
C LEU A 229 28.26 18.44 -16.14
N ALA A 230 29.18 17.65 -16.67
CA ALA A 230 29.61 17.73 -18.07
C ALA A 230 28.61 17.09 -19.05
N THR A 231 27.91 16.03 -18.64
CA THR A 231 27.02 15.25 -19.51
C THR A 231 25.53 15.42 -19.18
N LEU A 232 25.21 15.99 -18.01
CA LEU A 232 23.85 16.12 -17.48
C LEU A 232 23.09 14.79 -17.37
N VAL A 233 23.81 13.66 -17.34
CA VAL A 233 23.25 12.32 -17.17
C VAL A 233 22.59 12.19 -15.80
N ARG A 234 21.51 11.41 -15.67
CA ARG A 234 20.91 11.21 -14.34
C ARG A 234 21.84 10.36 -13.47
N ILE A 235 21.88 10.64 -12.17
CA ILE A 235 22.72 9.89 -11.21
C ILE A 235 22.51 8.38 -11.31
N ASN A 236 21.26 7.92 -11.46
CA ASN A 236 20.95 6.49 -11.57
C ASN A 236 21.47 5.88 -12.87
N GLU A 237 21.39 6.61 -13.98
CA GLU A 237 21.91 6.17 -15.29
C GLU A 237 23.44 6.08 -15.26
N MET A 238 24.12 7.03 -14.59
CA MET A 238 25.56 6.97 -14.37
C MET A 238 25.96 5.77 -13.49
N CYS A 239 25.21 5.50 -12.42
CA CYS A 239 25.50 4.38 -11.52
C CYS A 239 25.31 3.00 -12.17
N THR A 240 24.48 2.89 -13.21
CA THR A 240 24.25 1.64 -13.95
C THR A 240 25.07 1.53 -15.25
N ALA A 241 25.84 2.58 -15.58
CA ALA A 241 26.60 2.60 -16.82
C ALA A 241 27.76 1.61 -16.82
N GLN A 242 27.98 0.97 -17.97
CA GLN A 242 29.04 0.00 -18.17
C GLN A 242 29.90 0.47 -19.34
N TRP A 243 31.22 0.52 -19.16
CA TRP A 243 32.16 1.00 -20.17
C TRP A 243 31.98 0.31 -21.52
N GLN A 244 31.88 -1.02 -21.52
CA GLN A 244 31.84 -1.82 -22.75
C GLN A 244 30.52 -1.69 -23.53
N ALA A 245 29.40 -1.50 -22.82
CA ALA A 245 28.06 -1.49 -23.42
C ALA A 245 27.58 -0.07 -23.76
N HIS A 246 27.95 0.92 -22.95
CA HIS A 246 27.34 2.25 -22.99
C HIS A 246 28.31 3.36 -23.43
N VAL A 247 29.62 3.17 -23.29
CA VAL A 247 30.60 4.25 -23.55
C VAL A 247 31.55 3.85 -24.67
N SER A 248 31.50 4.57 -25.79
CA SER A 248 32.49 4.44 -26.86
C SER A 248 33.46 5.61 -26.79
N PHE A 249 34.68 5.35 -26.31
CA PHE A 249 35.75 6.35 -26.29
C PHE A 249 36.23 6.71 -27.70
N GLU A 250 36.25 5.75 -28.63
CA GLU A 250 36.63 6.01 -30.03
C GLU A 250 35.65 6.97 -30.71
N LYS A 251 34.36 6.82 -30.43
CA LYS A 251 33.31 7.68 -31.01
C LYS A 251 32.99 8.90 -30.15
N ALA A 252 33.58 9.00 -28.96
CA ALA A 252 33.24 9.99 -27.93
C ALA A 252 31.73 10.04 -27.63
N THR A 253 31.06 8.88 -27.59
CA THR A 253 29.62 8.78 -27.34
C THR A 253 29.30 8.00 -26.08
N TRP A 254 28.23 8.42 -25.40
CA TRP A 254 27.60 7.68 -24.31
C TRP A 254 26.15 7.36 -24.70
N ASN A 255 25.88 6.09 -24.96
CA ASN A 255 24.56 5.58 -25.29
C ASN A 255 23.86 5.17 -23.99
N HIS A 256 22.80 5.87 -23.63
CA HIS A 256 21.98 5.55 -22.48
C HIS A 256 21.02 4.40 -22.83
N LEU A 257 20.79 3.50 -21.88
CA LEU A 257 19.67 2.56 -21.97
C LEU A 257 18.38 3.37 -21.85
N GLY A 258 17.62 3.49 -22.94
CA GLY A 258 16.17 3.60 -22.79
C GLY A 258 15.74 2.43 -21.90
N LEU A 259 15.08 2.72 -20.78
CA LEU A 259 14.47 1.69 -19.95
C LEU A 259 13.64 0.79 -20.89
N ALA A 260 13.88 -0.52 -20.83
CA ALA A 260 13.28 -1.49 -21.74
C ALA A 260 11.76 -1.25 -21.91
N GLY A 261 11.35 -0.70 -23.06
CA GLY A 261 9.94 -0.42 -23.34
C GLY A 261 9.64 0.67 -24.37
N GLU A 262 10.56 1.59 -24.67
CA GLU A 262 10.32 2.65 -25.67
C GLU A 262 11.31 2.56 -26.84
N GLU A 263 10.81 2.93 -28.02
CA GLU A 263 11.44 2.93 -29.35
C GLU A 263 12.92 3.34 -29.38
N PRO A 264 13.70 2.93 -30.41
CA PRO A 264 15.12 3.23 -30.50
C PRO A 264 15.39 4.73 -30.28
N PRO A 265 16.45 5.08 -29.53
CA PRO A 265 16.71 6.46 -29.16
C PRO A 265 16.90 7.31 -30.42
N VAL A 266 16.13 8.40 -30.50
CA VAL A 266 16.39 9.50 -31.43
C VAL A 266 17.82 9.98 -31.17
N ASP A 267 18.61 10.07 -32.24
CA ASP A 267 19.98 10.58 -32.25
C ASP A 267 20.00 12.04 -31.74
N HIS A 268 20.06 12.21 -30.42
CA HIS A 268 20.29 13.51 -29.79
C HIS A 268 21.76 13.88 -29.95
N ARG A 269 22.16 14.24 -31.17
CA ARG A 269 23.41 14.98 -31.40
C ARG A 269 23.33 16.28 -30.62
N SER A 270 23.98 16.34 -29.46
CA SER A 270 24.34 17.61 -28.84
C SER A 270 25.40 18.26 -29.74
N PRO A 271 25.16 19.44 -30.33
CA PRO A 271 26.13 20.10 -31.18
C PRO A 271 27.18 20.77 -30.28
N LEU A 272 28.10 20.00 -29.71
CA LEU A 272 29.33 20.54 -29.13
C LEU A 272 30.28 20.90 -30.28
N GLY A 273 29.93 21.97 -30.99
CA GLY A 273 30.81 22.61 -31.97
C GLY A 273 31.79 23.54 -31.25
N PHE A 274 32.92 22.99 -30.78
CA PHE A 274 34.09 23.83 -30.50
C PHE A 274 34.69 24.30 -31.84
N ARG A 275 34.25 25.46 -32.33
CA ARG A 275 34.99 26.20 -33.36
C ARG A 275 36.24 26.79 -32.71
N ALA A 276 37.39 26.18 -32.97
CA ALA A 276 38.67 26.82 -32.74
C ALA A 276 38.75 28.07 -33.64
N ALA A 277 38.68 29.25 -33.02
CA ALA A 277 39.03 30.50 -33.69
C ALA A 277 40.56 30.58 -33.77
N ALA A 278 41.10 30.27 -34.94
CA ALA A 278 42.45 30.64 -35.30
C ALA A 278 42.42 32.01 -35.98
N SER A 279 43.15 32.99 -35.43
CA SER A 279 43.84 34.08 -36.14
C SER A 279 44.51 35.04 -35.15
N PRO A 280 45.59 35.75 -35.53
CA PRO A 280 46.45 35.60 -36.71
C PRO A 280 47.77 34.87 -36.40
#